data_AF-A0A382V584-F1
#
_entry.id   AF-A0A382V584-F1
#
_cell.length_a   1.000
_cell.length_b   1.000
_cell.length_c   1.000
_cell.angle_alpha   90.00
_cell.angle_beta   90.00
_cell.angle_gamma   90.00
#
_symmetry.space_group_name_H-M   'P 1'
#
loop_
_entity.id
_entity.type
_entity.pdbx_description
1 polymer ?
#
loop_
_entity_poly.entity_id
_entity_poly.type
_entity_poly.pdbx_seq_one_letter_code
_entity_poly.pdbx_strand_id
1 'polypeptide(L)'
;MATTGKKTILAALLANLGITIAKFLGFAITKSSTMLAEGIHSSADSANQLLLLLGTRRAKREPSSKHPFGYGRERYFWSFVVALILFSLGSLFAIYEG
;
A
#
# COMPACT_ATOMS: atom_id res chain seq x y z
N MET A 1 8.77 -1.48 -20.47
CA MET A 1 8.16 -1.21 -19.15
C MET A 1 7.29 -2.41 -18.82
N ALA A 2 7.63 -3.16 -17.76
CA ALA A 2 7.08 -4.49 -17.51
C ALA A 2 5.55 -4.50 -17.48
N THR A 3 4.94 -5.28 -18.36
CA THR A 3 3.56 -5.74 -18.28
C THR A 3 3.43 -6.72 -17.11
N THR A 4 3.61 -6.23 -15.88
CA THR A 4 3.39 -7.03 -14.68
C THR A 4 1.90 -7.37 -14.63
N GLY A 5 1.58 -8.63 -14.93
CA GLY A 5 0.20 -9.09 -15.01
C GLY A 5 -0.52 -8.92 -13.68
N LYS A 6 -1.84 -8.67 -13.71
CA LYS A 6 -2.71 -8.59 -12.52
C LYS A 6 -2.45 -9.74 -11.53
N LYS A 7 -2.16 -10.95 -12.04
CA LYS A 7 -1.83 -12.14 -11.24
C LYS A 7 -0.54 -11.95 -10.42
N THR A 8 0.51 -11.39 -11.01
CA THR A 8 1.78 -11.14 -10.31
C THR A 8 1.61 -10.10 -9.20
N ILE A 9 0.87 -9.02 -9.45
CA ILE A 9 0.61 -8.00 -8.41
C ILE A 9 -0.26 -8.58 -7.29
N LEU A 10 -1.22 -9.44 -7.62
CA LEU A 10 -2.05 -10.11 -6.61
C LEU A 10 -1.24 -11.12 -5.77
N ALA A 11 -0.34 -11.88 -6.40
CA ALA A 11 0.54 -12.80 -5.69
C ALA A 11 1.50 -12.05 -4.75
N ALA A 12 2.10 -10.96 -5.22
CA ALA A 12 2.92 -10.08 -4.39
C ALA A 12 2.12 -9.49 -3.22
N LEU A 13 0.87 -9.07 -3.47
CA LEU A 13 0.01 -8.51 -2.43
C LEU A 13 -0.27 -9.52 -1.32
N LEU A 14 -0.63 -10.75 -1.69
CA LEU A 14 -0.90 -11.82 -0.72
C LEU A 14 0.37 -12.19 0.07
N ALA A 15 1.53 -12.28 -0.60
CA ALA A 15 2.80 -12.54 0.06
C ALA A 15 3.15 -11.45 1.08
N ASN A 16 3.04 -10.18 0.69
CA ASN A 16 3.32 -9.06 1.59
C ASN A 16 2.34 -8.96 2.75
N LEU A 17 1.06 -9.28 2.55
CA LEU A 17 0.09 -9.36 3.64
C LEU A 17 0.48 -10.45 4.64
N GLY A 18 0.90 -11.62 4.16
CA GLY A 18 1.43 -12.69 5.00
C GLY A 18 2.65 -12.26 5.83
N ILE A 19 3.63 -11.60 5.18
CA ILE A 19 4.83 -11.06 5.86
C ILE A 19 4.43 -10.01 6.90
N THR A 20 3.51 -9.12 6.56
CA THR A 20 3.01 -8.06 7.46
C THR A 20 2.41 -8.66 8.73
N ILE A 21 1.53 -9.67 8.59
CA ILE A 21 0.94 -10.39 9.72
C ILE A 21 2.03 -11.06 10.56
N ALA A 22 2.99 -11.76 9.94
CA ALA A 22 4.07 -12.42 10.65
C ALA A 22 4.92 -11.44 11.46
N LYS A 23 5.22 -10.25 10.91
CA LYS A 23 5.99 -9.21 11.62
C LYS A 23 5.22 -8.62 12.80
N PHE A 24 3.92 -8.35 12.66
CA PHE A 24 3.10 -7.89 13.80
C PHE A 24 2.95 -8.96 14.89
N LEU A 25 2.84 -10.24 14.52
CA LEU A 25 2.89 -11.33 15.50
C LEU A 25 4.25 -11.40 16.20
N GLY A 26 5.33 -11.26 15.44
CA GLY A 26 6.69 -11.14 15.98
C GLY A 26 6.82 -9.97 16.96
N PHE A 27 6.22 -8.82 16.64
CA PHE A 27 6.15 -7.68 17.55
C PHE A 27 5.32 -8.00 18.81
N ALA A 28 4.16 -8.65 18.69
CA ALA A 28 3.35 -8.98 19.86
C ALA A 28 4.09 -9.86 20.87
N ILE A 29 4.97 -10.75 20.38
CA ILE A 29 5.81 -11.62 21.21
C ILE A 29 7.03 -10.86 21.77
N THR A 30 7.74 -10.14 20.91
CA THR A 30 9.04 -9.51 21.27
C THR A 30 8.90 -8.14 21.91
N LYS A 31 7.79 -7.45 21.66
CA LYS A 31 7.53 -6.03 21.98
C LYS A 31 8.66 -5.08 21.53
N SER A 32 9.41 -5.47 20.50
CA SER A 32 10.54 -4.68 20.00
C SER A 32 10.08 -3.59 19.05
N SER A 33 10.49 -2.34 19.31
CA SER A 33 10.23 -1.19 18.44
C SER A 33 10.76 -1.40 17.01
N THR A 34 11.87 -2.12 16.85
CA THR A 34 12.42 -2.47 15.53
C THR A 34 11.48 -3.38 14.75
N MET A 35 10.90 -4.40 15.42
CA MET A 35 9.97 -5.33 14.79
C MET A 35 8.65 -4.65 14.40
N LEU A 36 8.19 -3.72 15.23
CA LEU A 36 7.04 -2.86 14.90
C LEU A 36 7.31 -2.01 13.67
N ALA A 37 8.45 -1.31 13.61
CA ALA A 37 8.83 -0.47 12.48
C ALA A 37 8.89 -1.29 11.18
N GLU A 38 9.46 -2.49 11.26
CA GLU A 38 9.48 -3.46 10.17
C GLU A 38 8.07 -3.91 9.73
N GLY A 39 7.13 -4.08 10.66
CA GLY A 39 5.72 -4.41 10.39
C GLY A 39 4.94 -3.27 9.71
N ILE A 40 5.16 -2.03 10.16
CA ILE A 40 4.61 -0.83 9.53
C ILE A 40 5.15 -0.67 8.11
N HIS A 41 6.46 -0.89 7.90
CA HIS A 41 7.06 -0.85 6.57
C HIS A 41 6.44 -1.88 5.62
N SER A 42 6.26 -3.12 6.09
CA SER A 42 5.64 -4.18 5.28
C SER A 42 4.17 -3.86 4.94
N SER A 43 3.45 -3.22 5.86
CA SER A 43 2.09 -2.72 5.64
C SER A 43 2.05 -1.65 4.54
N ALA A 44 3.04 -0.75 4.54
CA ALA A 44 3.17 0.29 3.53
C ALA A 44 3.36 -0.30 2.13
N ASP A 45 4.16 -1.37 2.00
CA ASP A 45 4.38 -2.01 0.71
C ASP A 45 3.13 -2.78 0.22
N SER A 46 2.39 -3.44 1.11
CA SER A 46 1.06 -4.00 0.79
C SER A 46 0.09 -2.93 0.29
N ALA A 47 0.04 -1.78 0.97
CA ALA A 47 -0.82 -0.68 0.58
C ALA A 47 -0.41 -0.11 -0.79
N ASN A 48 0.90 0.05 -1.04
CA ASN A 48 1.42 0.46 -2.34
C ASN A 48 0.99 -0.50 -3.46
N GLN A 49 1.08 -1.81 -3.26
CA GLN A 49 0.63 -2.81 -4.25
C GLN A 49 -0.87 -2.77 -4.52
N LEU A 50 -1.68 -2.53 -3.48
CA LEU A 50 -3.13 -2.29 -3.61
C LEU A 50 -3.42 -1.08 -4.51
N LEU A 51 -2.64 -0.01 -4.38
CA LEU A 51 -2.79 1.18 -5.23
C LEU A 51 -2.31 0.96 -6.64
N LEU A 52 -1.24 0.18 -6.83
CA LEU A 52 -0.84 -0.22 -8.18
C LEU A 52 -1.96 -1.02 -8.86
N LEU A 53 -2.65 -1.91 -8.14
CA LEU A 53 -3.83 -2.61 -8.64
C LEU A 53 -4.99 -1.66 -8.95
N LEU A 54 -5.33 -0.76 -8.03
CA LEU A 54 -6.42 0.21 -8.20
C LEU A 54 -6.12 1.19 -9.34
N GLY A 55 -4.94 1.79 -9.34
CA GLY A 55 -4.44 2.69 -10.37
C GLY A 55 -4.37 2.04 -11.74
N THR A 56 -3.96 0.76 -11.83
CA THR A 56 -3.98 0.02 -13.11
C THR A 56 -5.42 -0.26 -13.58
N ARG A 57 -6.37 -0.52 -12.67
CA ARG A 57 -7.79 -0.68 -13.04
C ARG A 57 -8.42 0.64 -13.48
N ARG A 58 -8.13 1.72 -12.76
CA ARG A 58 -8.62 3.09 -12.99
C ARG A 58 -8.03 3.73 -14.24
N ALA A 59 -6.73 3.54 -14.50
CA ALA A 59 -6.07 4.02 -15.71
C ALA A 59 -6.55 3.31 -16.99
N LYS A 60 -7.15 2.11 -16.88
CA LYS A 60 -7.81 1.41 -17.99
C LYS A 60 -9.23 1.91 -18.27
N ARG A 61 -9.73 2.88 -17.52
CA ARG A 61 -11.04 3.48 -17.75
C ARG A 61 -11.01 4.33 -19.02
N GLU A 62 -12.01 4.15 -19.87
CA GLU A 62 -12.13 4.94 -21.10
C GLU A 62 -12.28 6.45 -20.80
N PRO A 63 -11.76 7.32 -21.67
CA PRO A 63 -11.93 8.77 -21.56
C PRO A 63 -13.41 9.15 -21.45
N SER A 64 -13.72 10.16 -20.62
CA SER A 64 -15.07 10.70 -20.49
C SER A 64 -15.10 12.17 -20.91
N SER A 65 -16.28 12.74 -21.12
CA SER A 65 -16.42 14.17 -21.43
C SER A 65 -15.78 15.09 -20.37
N LYS A 66 -15.72 14.63 -19.11
CA LYS A 66 -15.04 15.34 -18.01
C LYS A 66 -13.52 15.09 -17.98
N HIS A 67 -13.03 14.01 -18.59
CA HIS A 67 -11.61 13.63 -18.67
C HIS A 67 -11.24 13.22 -20.10
N PRO A 68 -11.15 14.18 -21.05
CA PRO A 68 -10.89 13.89 -22.46
C PRO A 68 -9.51 13.26 -22.71
N PHE A 69 -8.55 13.47 -21.80
CA PHE A 69 -7.22 12.86 -21.84
C PHE A 69 -7.13 11.52 -21.06
N GLY A 70 -8.25 10.99 -20.56
CA GLY A 70 -8.32 9.74 -19.79
C GLY A 70 -7.90 9.87 -18.31
N TYR A 71 -7.76 8.73 -17.64
CA TYR A 71 -7.61 8.62 -16.18
C TYR A 71 -6.21 8.18 -15.71
N GLY A 72 -5.20 8.25 -16.57
CA GLY A 72 -3.85 7.74 -16.26
C GLY A 72 -3.20 8.37 -15.01
N ARG A 73 -3.54 9.63 -14.69
CA ARG A 73 -3.01 10.35 -13.52
C ARG A 73 -3.61 9.91 -12.18
N GLU A 74 -4.74 9.19 -12.17
CA GLU A 74 -5.39 8.76 -10.92
C GLU A 74 -4.49 7.84 -10.08
N ARG A 75 -3.56 7.11 -10.71
CA ARG A 75 -2.59 6.27 -9.99
C ARG A 75 -1.76 7.06 -8.96
N TYR A 76 -1.29 8.26 -9.33
CA TYR A 76 -0.46 9.09 -8.45
C TYR A 76 -1.28 9.67 -7.29
N PHE A 77 -2.51 10.07 -7.55
CA PHE A 77 -3.43 10.55 -6.52
C PHE A 77 -3.68 9.48 -5.45
N TRP A 78 -3.97 8.26 -5.87
CA TRP A 78 -4.17 7.14 -4.94
C TRP A 78 -2.89 6.83 -4.14
N SER A 79 -1.70 6.83 -4.77
CA SER A 79 -0.41 6.71 -4.06
C SER A 79 -0.21 7.75 -2.95
N PHE A 80 -0.60 9.00 -3.20
CA PHE A 80 -0.52 10.07 -2.22
C PHE A 80 -1.47 9.85 -1.02
N VAL A 81 -2.71 9.41 -1.27
CA VAL A 81 -3.70 9.15 -0.21
C VAL A 81 -3.24 8.08 0.77
N VAL A 82 -2.63 6.99 0.29
CA VAL A 82 -2.12 5.94 1.18
C VAL A 82 -0.93 6.40 1.99
N ALA A 83 -0.02 7.19 1.41
CA ALA A 83 1.08 7.77 2.16
C ALA A 83 0.55 8.59 3.35
N LEU A 84 -0.51 9.39 3.15
CA LEU A 84 -1.18 10.11 4.24
C LEU A 84 -1.77 9.18 5.30
N ILE A 85 -2.46 8.10 4.91
CA ILE A 85 -3.05 7.15 5.86
C ILE A 85 -1.97 6.47 6.71
N LEU A 86 -0.93 5.93 6.07
CA LEU A 86 0.17 5.24 6.74
C LEU A 86 0.94 6.19 7.66
N PHE A 87 1.22 7.39 7.18
CA PHE A 87 1.88 8.43 7.96
C PHE A 87 1.04 8.80 9.19
N SER A 88 -0.26 8.99 9.02
CA SER A 88 -1.17 9.37 10.11
C SER A 88 -1.28 8.26 11.16
N LEU A 89 -1.46 7.00 10.74
CA LEU A 89 -1.52 5.85 11.64
C LEU A 89 -0.20 5.64 12.38
N GLY A 90 0.92 5.71 11.67
CA GLY A 90 2.26 5.58 12.26
C GLY A 90 2.56 6.71 13.26
N SER A 91 2.18 7.95 12.93
CA SER A 91 2.37 9.10 13.81
C SER A 91 1.50 9.02 15.07
N LEU A 92 0.22 8.65 14.93
CA LEU A 92 -0.68 8.44 16.07
C LEU A 92 -0.17 7.34 17.00
N PHE A 93 0.27 6.22 16.43
CA PHE A 93 0.84 5.12 17.19
C PHE A 93 2.09 5.57 17.96
N ALA A 94 3.00 6.29 17.30
CA ALA A 94 4.21 6.80 17.93
C ALA A 94 3.95 7.81 19.06
N ILE A 95 2.89 8.64 18.94
CA ILE A 95 2.46 9.55 20.01
C ILE A 95 1.81 8.80 21.18
N TYR A 96 1.12 7.69 20.92
CA TYR A 96 0.42 6.93 21.95
C TYR A 96 1.33 5.99 22.75
N GLU A 97 2.32 5.39 22.09
CA GLU A 97 3.30 4.50 22.75
C GLU A 97 4.61 5.19 23.14
N GLY A 98 4.86 6.40 22.65
CA GLY A 98 6.02 7.24 23.02
C GLY A 98 5.73 8.14 24.20
#